data_AF-X1VFF9-F1
#
_entry.id   AF-X1VFF9-F1
#
_cell.length_a   1.000
_cell.length_b   1.000
_cell.length_c   1.000
_cell.angle_alpha   90.00
_cell.angle_beta   90.00
_cell.angle_gamma   90.00
#
_symmetry.space_group_name_H-M   'P 1'
#
loop_
_entity.id
_entity.type
_entity.pdbx_description
1 polymer ?
#
loop_
_entity_poly.entity_id
_entity_poly.type
_entity_poly.pdbx_seq_one_letter_code
_entity_poly.pdbx_strand_id
1 'polypeptide(L)'
;MENEVIKTNLLAIAVSGFLTMLAGIILYFFRGSIAANIRYLLQIPPLGVAAYIFAFNFFRYYNGTLPDRFAITAKEIIYSTLISAGIFFIFTVMFVLIIGYIDSLG
;
A
#
# COMPACT_ATOMS: atom_id res chain seq x y z
N MET A 1 9.59 3.30 -29.48
CA MET A 1 8.61 3.75 -28.47
C MET A 1 7.56 2.68 -28.19
N GLU A 2 6.83 2.18 -29.19
CA GLU A 2 5.76 1.19 -29.00
C GLU A 2 6.22 -0.13 -28.32
N ASN A 3 7.34 -0.72 -28.77
CA ASN A 3 7.90 -1.94 -28.14
C ASN A 3 8.35 -1.74 -26.68
N GLU A 4 8.82 -0.56 -26.31
CA GLU A 4 9.27 -0.27 -24.93
C GLU A 4 8.08 -0.10 -23.99
N VAL A 5 6.99 0.51 -24.46
CA VAL A 5 5.72 0.61 -23.72
C VAL A 5 5.11 -0.78 -23.50
N ILE A 6 5.12 -1.64 -24.52
CA ILE A 6 4.61 -3.02 -24.41
C ILE A 6 5.41 -3.82 -23.37
N LYS A 7 6.75 -3.78 -23.42
CA LYS A 7 7.60 -4.47 -22.44
C LYS A 7 7.36 -3.97 -21.02
N THR A 8 7.23 -2.66 -20.84
CA THR A 8 6.98 -2.04 -19.53
C THR A 8 5.63 -2.50 -18.97
N ASN A 9 4.58 -2.53 -19.80
CA ASN A 9 3.26 -3.01 -19.39
C ASN A 9 3.29 -4.50 -19.04
N LEU A 10 3.98 -5.32 -19.83
CA LEU A 10 4.11 -6.76 -19.57
C LEU A 10 4.84 -7.02 -18.25
N LEU A 11 5.90 -6.26 -17.98
CA LEU A 11 6.64 -6.31 -16.72
C LEU A 11 5.77 -5.85 -15.55
N ALA A 12 5.01 -4.77 -15.70
CA ALA A 12 4.07 -4.30 -14.68
C ALA A 12 3.01 -5.36 -14.37
N ILE A 13 2.42 -5.99 -15.39
CA ILE A 13 1.45 -7.09 -15.21
C ILE A 13 2.09 -8.27 -14.48
N ALA A 14 3.29 -8.69 -14.89
CA ALA A 14 3.99 -9.81 -14.25
C ALA A 14 4.31 -9.52 -12.77
N VAL A 15 4.79 -8.31 -12.46
CA VAL A 15 5.10 -7.88 -11.10
C VAL A 15 3.82 -7.76 -10.27
N SER A 16 2.76 -7.13 -10.79
CA SER A 16 1.47 -7.03 -10.10
C SER A 16 0.88 -8.41 -9.84
N GLY A 17 0.87 -9.31 -10.83
CA GLY A 17 0.38 -10.68 -10.67
C GLY A 17 1.17 -11.46 -9.61
N PHE A 18 2.50 -11.31 -9.59
CA PHE A 18 3.34 -11.90 -8.57
C PHE A 18 3.05 -11.35 -7.17
N LEU A 19 2.89 -10.03 -7.03
CA LEU A 19 2.53 -9.40 -5.76
C LEU A 19 1.14 -9.85 -5.27
N THR A 20 0.16 -9.97 -6.17
CA THR A 20 -1.16 -10.51 -5.85
C THR A 20 -1.07 -11.96 -5.38
N MET A 21 -0.24 -12.79 -6.03
CA MET A 21 0.00 -14.17 -5.61
C MET A 21 0.61 -14.22 -4.20
N LEU A 22 1.64 -13.43 -3.92
CA LEU A 22 2.25 -13.36 -2.59
C LEU A 22 1.24 -12.91 -1.52
N ALA A 23 0.46 -11.87 -1.81
CA ALA A 23 -0.60 -11.42 -0.93
C ALA A 23 -1.62 -12.54 -0.65
N GLY A 24 -2.05 -13.27 -1.67
CA GLY A 24 -2.96 -14.41 -1.53
C GLY A 24 -2.38 -15.53 -0.66
N ILE A 25 -1.09 -15.86 -0.83
CA ILE A 25 -0.39 -16.86 -0.01
C ILE A 25 -0.37 -16.43 1.47
N ILE A 26 -0.02 -15.17 1.74
CA ILE A 26 -0.01 -14.62 3.10
C ILE A 26 -1.42 -14.72 3.71
N LEU A 27 -2.44 -14.24 2.99
CA LEU A 27 -3.84 -14.31 3.46
C LEU A 27 -4.29 -15.75 3.73
N TYR A 28 -3.87 -16.71 2.91
CA TYR A 28 -4.20 -18.12 3.08
C TYR A 28 -3.59 -18.71 4.36
N PHE A 29 -2.30 -18.49 4.60
CA PHE A 29 -1.62 -18.97 5.81
C PHE A 29 -2.17 -18.33 7.09
N PHE A 30 -2.50 -17.03 7.04
CA PHE A 30 -2.99 -16.28 8.20
C PHE A 30 -4.52 -16.22 8.30
N ARG A 31 -5.26 -17.01 7.51
CA ARG A 31 -6.73 -16.94 7.40
C ARG A 31 -7.46 -16.99 8.74
N GLY A 32 -6.99 -17.82 9.68
CA GLY A 32 -7.63 -17.98 10.99
C GLY A 32 -7.48 -16.73 11.86
N SER A 33 -6.28 -16.16 11.90
CA SER A 33 -5.99 -14.92 12.64
C SER A 33 -6.68 -13.72 11.99
N ILE A 34 -6.74 -13.67 10.66
CA ILE A 34 -7.38 -12.61 9.88
C ILE A 34 -8.90 -12.62 10.09
N ALA A 35 -9.55 -13.79 10.03
CA ALA A 35 -11.00 -13.90 10.19
C ALA A 35 -11.46 -13.39 11.57
N ALA A 36 -10.71 -13.70 12.63
CA ALA A 36 -10.99 -13.21 13.98
C ALA A 36 -10.81 -11.69 14.14
N ASN A 37 -10.04 -11.06 13.25
CA ASN A 37 -9.59 -9.67 13.36
C ASN A 37 -10.00 -8.81 12.16
N ILE A 38 -10.97 -9.26 11.36
CA ILE A 38 -11.31 -8.64 10.08
C ILE A 38 -11.75 -7.17 10.21
N ARG A 39 -12.34 -6.82 11.37
CA ARG A 39 -12.72 -5.44 11.73
C ARG A 39 -11.55 -4.46 11.70
N TYR A 40 -10.33 -4.94 11.97
CA TYR A 40 -9.11 -4.11 11.93
C TYR A 40 -8.52 -3.99 10.53
N LEU A 41 -8.90 -4.86 9.59
CA LEU A 41 -8.47 -4.83 8.19
C LEU A 41 -9.34 -3.91 7.31
N LEU A 42 -10.41 -3.33 7.88
CA LEU A 42 -11.32 -2.41 7.18
C LEU A 42 -10.62 -1.14 6.65
N GLN A 43 -9.41 -0.84 7.15
CA GLN A 43 -8.62 0.32 6.73
C GLN A 43 -7.78 0.08 5.47
N ILE A 44 -7.66 -1.17 4.99
CA ILE A 44 -6.86 -1.51 3.80
C ILE A 44 -7.39 -0.83 2.52
N PRO A 45 -8.71 -0.76 2.23
CA PRO A 45 -9.19 -0.10 1.02
C PRO A 45 -8.88 1.41 0.97
N PRO A 46 -9.14 2.22 2.03
CA PRO A 46 -8.70 3.62 2.08
C PRO A 46 -7.18 3.81 1.89
N LEU A 47 -6.37 2.87 2.39
CA LEU A 47 -4.92 2.82 2.20
C LEU A 47 -4.53 2.74 0.72
N GLY A 48 -5.20 1.88 -0.04
CA GLY A 48 -4.98 1.76 -1.48
C GLY A 48 -5.31 3.05 -2.24
N VAL A 49 -6.39 3.73 -1.85
CA VAL A 49 -6.77 5.03 -2.44
C VAL A 49 -5.70 6.09 -2.17
N ALA A 50 -5.21 6.19 -0.93
CA ALA A 50 -4.16 7.13 -0.56
C ALA A 50 -2.85 6.87 -1.33
N ALA A 51 -2.48 5.61 -1.53
CA ALA A 51 -1.27 5.23 -2.27
C ALA A 51 -1.34 5.65 -3.76
N TYR A 52 -2.48 5.42 -4.43
CA TYR A 52 -2.66 5.87 -5.81
C TYR A 52 -2.68 7.40 -5.93
N ILE A 53 -3.35 8.12 -5.01
CA ILE A 53 -3.35 9.59 -5.00
C ILE A 53 -1.93 10.14 -4.81
N PHE A 54 -1.14 9.52 -3.93
CA PHE A 54 0.27 9.88 -3.75
C PHE A 54 1.07 9.72 -5.04
N ALA A 55 0.99 8.55 -5.68
CA ALA A 55 1.68 8.29 -6.95
C ALA A 55 1.25 9.30 -8.04
N PHE A 56 -0.05 9.56 -8.15
CA PHE A 56 -0.58 10.55 -9.09
C PHE A 56 -0.03 11.96 -8.85
N ASN A 57 -0.04 12.42 -7.59
CA ASN A 57 0.49 13.73 -7.22
C ASN A 57 2.00 13.83 -7.43
N PHE A 58 2.73 12.74 -7.19
CA PHE A 58 4.16 12.65 -7.44
C PHE A 58 4.46 12.83 -8.94
N PHE A 59 3.80 12.06 -9.81
CA PHE A 59 3.96 12.21 -11.25
C PHE A 59 3.56 13.60 -11.74
N ARG A 60 2.51 14.19 -11.16
CA ARG A 60 2.10 15.57 -11.48
C ARG A 60 3.16 16.59 -11.09
N TYR A 61 3.82 16.43 -9.94
CA TYR A 61 4.87 17.35 -9.48
C TYR A 61 6.08 17.38 -10.42
N TYR A 62 6.44 16.24 -11.01
CA TYR A 62 7.54 16.13 -11.98
C TYR A 62 7.08 16.21 -13.44
N ASN A 63 5.93 16.83 -13.74
CA ASN A 63 5.40 17.01 -15.10
C ASN A 63 5.31 15.71 -15.93
N GLY A 64 4.99 14.59 -15.29
CA GLY A 64 4.88 13.28 -15.94
C GLY A 64 6.23 12.65 -16.32
N THR A 65 7.35 13.23 -15.88
CA THR A 65 8.69 12.66 -16.04
C THR A 65 9.20 12.13 -14.71
N LEU A 66 9.89 10.98 -14.72
CA LEU A 66 10.59 10.51 -13.53
C LEU A 66 11.85 11.40 -13.33
N PRO A 67 12.23 11.73 -12.08
CA PRO A 67 13.51 12.38 -11.82
C PRO A 67 14.67 11.63 -12.50
N ASP A 68 15.58 12.35 -13.16
CA ASP A 68 16.74 11.78 -13.90
C ASP A 68 17.59 10.79 -13.09
N ARG A 69 17.50 10.86 -11.76
CA ARG A 69 18.16 9.94 -10.85
C ARG A 69 17.13 9.05 -10.18
N PHE A 70 17.05 7.80 -10.63
CA PHE A 70 16.26 6.73 -10.02
C PHE A 70 16.46 6.63 -8.49
N ALA A 71 17.68 6.92 -8.01
CA ALA A 71 18.02 6.95 -6.59
C ALA A 71 17.24 8.01 -5.78
N ILE A 72 16.91 9.16 -6.38
CA ILE A 72 16.12 10.21 -5.73
C ILE A 72 14.66 9.75 -5.60
N THR A 73 14.10 9.22 -6.68
CA THR A 73 12.75 8.66 -6.69
C THR A 73 12.59 7.51 -5.71
N ALA A 74 13.53 6.57 -5.69
CA ALA A 74 13.53 5.45 -4.74
C ALA A 74 13.59 5.96 -3.30
N LYS A 75 14.43 6.96 -3.03
CA LYS A 75 14.55 7.59 -1.70
C LYS A 75 13.24 8.26 -1.27
N GLU A 76 12.61 9.03 -2.15
CA GLU A 76 11.32 9.69 -1.87
C GLU A 76 10.20 8.67 -1.64
N ILE A 77 10.10 7.63 -2.48
CA ILE A 77 9.12 6.55 -2.29
C ILE A 77 9.34 5.86 -0.94
N ILE A 78 10.59 5.57 -0.56
CA ILE A 78 10.89 4.93 0.72
C ILE A 78 10.52 5.84 1.89
N TYR A 79 10.89 7.12 1.88
CA TYR A 79 10.52 8.05 2.95
C TYR A 79 9.02 8.25 3.06
N SER A 80 8.34 8.46 1.94
CA SER A 80 6.88 8.59 1.92
C SER A 80 6.20 7.31 2.42
N THR A 81 6.70 6.14 2.02
CA THR A 81 6.20 4.85 2.51
C THR A 81 6.41 4.71 4.02
N LEU A 82 7.59 5.05 4.55
CA LEU A 82 7.88 4.98 5.99
C LEU A 82 7.02 5.95 6.79
N ILE A 83 6.86 7.19 6.32
CA ILE A 83 6.02 8.20 6.97
C ILE A 83 4.56 7.74 6.97
N SER A 84 4.04 7.30 5.82
CA SER A 84 2.68 6.76 5.72
C SER A 84 2.50 5.54 6.62
N ALA A 85 3.43 4.58 6.61
CA ALA A 85 3.38 3.40 7.46
C ALA A 85 3.35 3.78 8.96
N GLY A 86 4.17 4.76 9.37
CA GLY A 86 4.17 5.27 10.74
C GLY A 86 2.84 5.90 11.14
N ILE A 87 2.27 6.77 10.29
CA ILE A 87 0.96 7.39 10.53
C ILE A 87 -0.14 6.31 10.61
N PHE A 88 -0.14 5.35 9.68
CA PHE A 88 -1.11 4.26 9.67
C PHE A 88 -0.98 3.33 10.88
N PHE A 89 0.23 3.06 11.34
CA PHE A 89 0.45 2.30 12.55
C PHE A 89 -0.19 2.99 13.75
N ILE A 90 -0.01 4.31 13.90
CA ILE A 90 -0.64 5.10 14.96
C ILE A 90 -2.17 5.02 14.86
N PHE A 91 -2.75 5.22 13.67
CA PHE A 91 -4.20 5.10 13.47
C PHE A 91 -4.73 3.71 13.78
N THR A 92 -3.99 2.66 13.40
CA THR A 92 -4.36 1.26 13.67
C THR A 92 -4.36 0.99 15.17
N VAL A 93 -3.30 1.40 15.88
CA VAL A 93 -3.23 1.26 17.35
C VAL A 93 -4.37 2.01 18.03
N MET A 94 -4.66 3.26 17.62
CA MET A 94 -5.79 4.02 18.14
C MET A 94 -7.13 3.30 17.90
N PHE A 95 -7.35 2.77 16.68
CA PHE A 95 -8.56 2.02 16.36
C PHE A 95 -8.72 0.77 17.21
N VAL A 96 -7.63 0.01 17.41
CA VAL A 96 -7.62 -1.18 18.26
C VAL A 96 -7.99 -0.81 19.70
N LEU A 97 -7.42 0.28 20.24
CA LEU A 97 -7.73 0.77 21.59
C LEU A 97 -9.20 1.21 21.73
N ILE A 98 -9.73 1.96 20.75
CA ILE A 98 -11.13 2.42 20.74
C ILE A 98 -12.08 1.23 20.70
N ILE A 99 -11.85 0.28 19.78
CA ILE A 99 -12.69 -0.91 19.65
C ILE A 99 -12.62 -1.76 20.92
N GLY A 100 -11.42 -1.97 21.47
CA GLY A 100 -11.24 -2.72 22.72
C GLY A 100 -11.94 -2.06 23.92
N TYR A 101 -11.93 -0.73 23.99
CA TYR A 101 -12.67 0.01 25.01
C TYR A 101 -14.19 -0.15 24.85
N ILE A 102 -14.71 -0.04 23.63
CA ILE A 102 -16.13 -0.24 23.34
C ILE A 102 -16.58 -1.66 23.70
N ASP A 103 -15.79 -2.68 23.33
CA ASP A 103 -16.07 -4.08 23.69
C ASP A 103 -16.09 -4.29 25.22
N SER A 104 -15.30 -3.51 25.98
CA SER A 104 -15.26 -3.64 27.46
C SER A 104 -16.42 -2.96 28.20
N LEU A 105 -17.22 -2.16 27.50
CA LEU A 105 -18.39 -1.44 28.06
C LEU A 105 -19.71 -2.21 27.92
N GLY A 106 -19.73 -3.29 27.12
CA GLY A 106 -20.87 -4.19 26.94
C GLY A 106 -20.70 -5.50 27.69
#